data_AF-A0A3E0JC28-F1
#
_entry.id   AF-A0A3E0JC28-F1
#
_cell.length_a   1.000
_cell.length_b   1.000
_cell.length_c   1.000
_cell.angle_alpha   90.00
_cell.angle_beta   90.00
_cell.angle_gamma   90.00
#
_symmetry.space_group_name_H-M   'P 1'
#
loop_
_entity.id
_entity.type
_entity.pdbx_description
1 polymer ?
#
loop_
_entity_poly.entity_id
_entity_poly.type
_entity_poly.pdbx_seq_one_letter_code
_entity_poly.pdbx_strand_id
1 'polypeptide(L)'
;MNYKYSNTELWRKKARGSLFNVIVSLLPAGLSLYLHSRIEPFIVFGSGVVFLIGLWQMIHYYKMPERNYVCVENGVLNIRIGIADPNMRLTDEEIERIQQMDDVISIKSDKGEEENIYLENLSDEDAASLLDELKQQYGHRMNTSGHPA
;
A
#
# COMPACT_ATOMS: atom_id res chain seq x y z
N MET A 1 0.12 -1.41 19.52
CA MET A 1 1.37 -2.09 19.09
C MET A 1 1.92 -1.52 17.76
N ASN A 2 3.00 -2.09 17.19
CA ASN A 2 3.57 -1.66 15.90
C ASN A 2 3.43 -2.76 14.84
N TYR A 3 2.62 -2.51 13.81
CA TYR A 3 2.38 -3.42 12.69
C TYR A 3 3.12 -2.92 11.44
N LYS A 4 3.94 -3.80 10.86
CA LYS A 4 4.72 -3.52 9.64
C LYS A 4 3.97 -4.00 8.40
N TYR A 5 4.44 -3.61 7.22
CA TYR A 5 4.02 -4.22 5.95
C TYR A 5 4.51 -5.68 5.86
N SER A 6 3.94 -6.57 6.67
CA SER A 6 4.41 -7.95 6.87
C SER A 6 4.02 -8.90 5.74
N ASN A 7 3.08 -8.53 4.85
CA ASN A 7 2.78 -9.31 3.65
C ASN A 7 3.86 -9.14 2.56
N THR A 8 5.03 -9.74 2.80
CA THR A 8 6.17 -9.68 1.87
C THR A 8 5.85 -10.27 0.49
N GLU A 9 4.90 -11.22 0.40
CA GLU A 9 4.51 -11.84 -0.86
C GLU A 9 3.75 -10.87 -1.77
N LEU A 10 2.84 -10.09 -1.21
CA LEU A 10 2.08 -9.07 -1.94
C LEU A 10 3.03 -8.01 -2.53
N TRP A 11 3.98 -7.53 -1.73
CA TRP A 11 4.98 -6.55 -2.19
C TRP A 11 5.95 -7.13 -3.22
N ARG A 12 6.37 -8.39 -3.08
CA ARG A 12 7.16 -9.09 -4.11
C ARG A 12 6.36 -9.31 -5.39
N LYS A 13 5.05 -9.57 -5.31
CA LYS A 13 4.17 -9.69 -6.48
C LYS A 13 4.05 -8.35 -7.21
N LYS A 14 3.83 -7.25 -6.48
CA LYS A 14 3.83 -5.89 -7.05
C LYS A 14 5.18 -5.53 -7.69
N ALA A 15 6.30 -5.86 -7.03
CA ALA A 15 7.64 -5.66 -7.59
C ALA A 15 7.88 -6.48 -8.88
N ARG A 16 7.46 -7.74 -8.93
CA ARG A 16 7.52 -8.57 -10.15
C ARG A 16 6.66 -8.00 -11.28
N GLY A 17 5.46 -7.52 -10.97
CA GLY A 17 4.58 -6.85 -11.94
C GLY A 17 5.23 -5.59 -12.53
N SER A 18 5.87 -4.78 -11.70
CA SER A 18 6.67 -3.63 -12.14
C SER A 18 7.81 -4.04 -13.06
N LEU A 19 8.52 -5.13 -12.73
CA LEU A 19 9.62 -5.67 -13.55
C LEU A 19 9.13 -6.15 -14.92
N PHE A 20 7.97 -6.83 -14.96
CA PHE A 20 7.34 -7.25 -16.20
C PHE A 20 6.96 -6.05 -17.08
N ASN A 21 6.38 -5.00 -16.50
CA ASN A 21 6.06 -3.76 -17.22
C ASN A 21 7.32 -3.10 -17.82
N VAL A 22 8.44 -3.08 -17.09
CA VAL A 22 9.71 -2.58 -17.62
C VAL A 22 10.17 -3.42 -18.82
N ILE A 23 10.11 -4.74 -18.73
CA ILE A 23 10.50 -5.64 -19.83
C ILE A 23 9.60 -5.43 -21.06
N VAL A 24 8.29 -5.33 -20.87
CA VAL A 24 7.34 -5.07 -21.97
C VAL A 24 7.60 -3.70 -22.60
N SER A 25 7.96 -2.68 -21.80
CA SER A 25 8.28 -1.34 -22.31
C SER A 25 9.56 -1.29 -23.17
N LEU A 26 10.43 -2.30 -23.07
CA LEU A 26 11.63 -2.44 -23.89
C LEU A 26 11.37 -3.13 -25.24
N LEU A 27 10.24 -3.84 -25.39
CA LEU A 27 9.89 -4.53 -26.64
C LEU A 27 9.75 -3.57 -27.84
N PRO A 28 9.10 -2.41 -27.75
CA PRO A 28 9.03 -1.44 -28.85
C PRO A 28 10.42 -0.93 -29.27
N ALA A 29 11.31 -0.70 -28.30
CA ALA A 29 12.68 -0.27 -28.58
C ALA A 29 13.49 -1.38 -29.28
N GLY A 30 13.36 -2.63 -28.83
CA GLY A 30 13.96 -3.81 -29.47
C GLY A 30 13.41 -4.09 -30.88
N LEU A 31 12.09 -3.97 -31.05
CA LEU A 31 11.43 -4.15 -32.35
C LEU A 31 11.82 -3.04 -33.33
N SER A 32 11.93 -1.80 -32.87
CA SER A 32 12.40 -0.67 -33.68
C SER A 32 13.85 -0.86 -34.14
N LEU A 33 14.73 -1.37 -33.28
CA LEU A 33 16.10 -1.76 -33.66
C LEU A 33 16.12 -2.84 -34.74
N TYR A 34 15.31 -3.88 -34.55
CA TYR A 34 15.25 -5.02 -35.44
C TYR A 34 14.74 -4.65 -36.84
N LEU A 35 13.68 -3.83 -36.91
CA LEU A 35 13.04 -3.47 -38.19
C LEU A 35 13.76 -2.36 -38.95
N HIS A 36 14.26 -1.33 -38.27
CA HIS A 36 14.74 -0.11 -38.93
C HIS A 36 16.25 0.10 -38.82
N SER A 37 16.98 -0.75 -38.07
CA SER A 37 18.43 -0.58 -37.75
C SER A 37 18.80 0.79 -37.17
N ARG A 38 17.80 1.60 -36.81
CA ARG A 38 17.89 2.93 -36.22
C ARG A 38 16.80 3.03 -35.17
N ILE A 39 17.16 3.55 -34.00
CA ILE A 39 16.19 3.99 -33.00
C ILE A 39 16.13 5.50 -33.09
N GLU A 40 14.92 6.06 -33.14
CA GLU A 40 14.76 7.49 -32.97
C GLU A 40 15.21 7.90 -31.56
N PRO A 41 15.98 8.99 -31.40
CA PRO A 41 16.46 9.45 -30.10
C PRO A 41 15.34 9.60 -29.05
N PHE A 42 14.14 9.95 -29.48
CA PHE A 42 12.95 10.05 -28.63
C PHE A 42 12.55 8.70 -27.99
N ILE A 43 12.63 7.59 -28.74
CA ILE A 43 12.32 6.24 -28.24
C ILE A 43 13.39 5.78 -27.23
N VAL A 44 14.67 6.10 -27.48
CA VAL A 44 15.76 5.82 -26.53
C VAL A 44 15.55 6.60 -25.24
N PHE A 45 15.23 7.90 -25.34
CA PHE A 45 15.01 8.75 -24.17
C PHE A 45 13.77 8.32 -23.38
N GLY A 46 12.65 8.04 -24.07
CA GLY A 46 11.41 7.57 -23.46
C GLY A 46 11.59 6.23 -22.73
N SER A 47 12.23 5.25 -23.38
CA SER A 47 12.52 3.95 -22.75
C SER A 47 13.48 4.09 -21.56
N GLY A 48 14.47 4.97 -21.63
CA GLY A 48 15.36 5.28 -20.49
C GLY A 48 14.60 5.85 -19.28
N VAL A 49 13.67 6.79 -19.51
CA VAL A 49 12.83 7.35 -18.44
C VAL A 49 11.92 6.28 -17.83
N VAL A 50 11.25 5.47 -18.66
CA VAL A 50 10.39 4.38 -18.18
C VAL A 50 11.19 3.34 -17.39
N PHE A 51 12.41 3.02 -17.84
CA PHE A 51 13.32 2.13 -17.13
C PHE A 51 13.72 2.68 -15.75
N LEU A 52 14.06 3.97 -15.66
CA LEU A 52 14.38 4.63 -14.39
C LEU A 52 13.18 4.66 -13.44
N ILE A 53 11.97 4.97 -13.94
CA ILE A 53 10.74 4.94 -13.14
C ILE A 53 10.48 3.53 -12.62
N GLY A 54 10.64 2.50 -13.46
CA GLY A 54 10.46 1.11 -13.05
C GLY A 54 11.48 0.63 -12.03
N LEU A 55 12.76 1.02 -12.17
CA LEU A 55 13.79 0.76 -11.17
C LEU A 55 13.48 1.43 -9.83
N TRP A 56 13.06 2.70 -9.88
CA TRP A 56 12.66 3.44 -8.70
C TRP A 56 11.47 2.78 -7.99
N GLN A 57 10.44 2.38 -8.74
CA GLN A 57 9.29 1.63 -8.21
C GLN A 57 9.73 0.29 -7.60
N MET A 58 10.64 -0.44 -8.25
CA MET A 58 11.14 -1.72 -7.73
C MET A 58 11.85 -1.54 -6.39
N ILE A 59 12.77 -0.57 -6.29
CA ILE A 59 13.48 -0.26 -5.04
C ILE A 59 12.48 0.18 -3.96
N HIS A 60 11.49 0.99 -4.33
CA HIS A 60 10.47 1.45 -3.41
C HIS A 60 9.64 0.29 -2.83
N TYR A 61 9.14 -0.61 -3.68
CA TYR A 61 8.38 -1.79 -3.23
C TYR A 61 9.24 -2.79 -2.44
N TYR A 62 10.55 -2.86 -2.70
CA TYR A 62 11.44 -3.72 -1.92
C TYR A 62 11.67 -3.19 -0.50
N LYS A 63 11.66 -1.87 -0.30
CA LYS A 63 11.83 -1.22 1.01
C LYS A 63 10.52 -1.05 1.81
N MET A 64 9.37 -1.36 1.21
CA MET A 64 8.05 -1.30 1.87
C MET A 64 7.95 -2.22 3.10
N PRO A 65 8.38 -3.51 3.05
CA PRO A 65 8.26 -4.44 4.19
C PRO A 65 9.01 -4.04 5.46
N GLU A 66 10.04 -3.19 5.34
CA GLU A 66 10.82 -2.70 6.48
C GLU A 66 10.11 -1.53 7.21
N ARG A 67 9.03 -0.99 6.63
CA ARG A 67 8.34 0.19 7.15
C ARG A 67 7.14 -0.19 8.02
N ASN A 68 6.90 0.62 9.04
CA ASN A 68 5.70 0.52 9.88
C ASN A 68 4.48 1.01 9.06
N TYR A 69 3.43 0.20 9.07
CA TYR A 69 2.18 0.48 8.36
C TYR A 69 1.15 1.10 9.31
N VAL A 70 0.88 0.43 10.43
CA VAL A 70 -0.03 0.89 11.48
C VAL A 70 0.68 0.86 12.81
N CYS A 71 0.61 1.94 13.56
CA CYS A 71 1.16 2.06 14.90
C CYS A 71 0.04 2.52 15.84
N VAL A 72 -0.28 1.68 16.82
CA VAL A 72 -1.23 1.97 17.89
C VAL A 72 -0.39 2.21 19.15
N GLU A 73 -0.34 3.43 19.65
CA GLU A 73 0.43 3.74 20.86
C GLU A 73 -0.32 4.76 21.71
N ASN A 74 -0.57 4.42 22.99
CA ASN A 74 -1.14 5.32 24.00
C ASN A 74 -2.43 6.05 23.56
N GLY A 75 -3.37 5.37 22.89
CA GLY A 75 -4.61 6.02 22.41
C GLY A 75 -4.42 6.89 21.17
N VAL A 76 -3.34 6.65 20.42
CA VAL A 76 -3.06 7.30 19.14
C VAL A 76 -2.87 6.23 18.08
N LEU A 77 -3.67 6.34 17.03
CA LEU A 77 -3.60 5.52 15.83
C LEU A 77 -2.83 6.29 14.75
N ASN A 78 -1.63 5.82 14.45
CA ASN A 78 -0.82 6.29 13.33
C ASN A 78 -0.97 5.35 12.14
N ILE A 79 -1.51 5.86 11.04
CA ILE A 79 -1.68 5.14 9.78
C ILE A 79 -0.77 5.80 8.76
N ARG A 80 0.12 5.00 8.16
CA ARG A 80 0.91 5.48 7.03
C ARG A 80 0.11 5.35 5.75
N ILE A 81 -0.16 6.48 5.11
CA ILE A 81 -0.84 6.56 3.82
C ILE A 81 0.21 6.66 2.72
N GLY A 82 0.07 5.82 1.69
CA GLY A 82 0.73 6.00 0.41
C GLY A 82 2.27 5.92 0.38
N ILE A 83 2.80 6.29 -0.79
CA ILE A 83 4.24 6.29 -1.13
C ILE A 83 4.92 7.59 -0.64
N ALA A 84 4.16 8.68 -0.56
CA ALA A 84 4.66 10.03 -0.28
C ALA A 84 3.78 10.84 0.68
N ASP A 85 2.63 10.31 1.13
CA ASP A 85 1.72 11.07 1.98
C ASP A 85 2.20 11.09 3.44
N PRO A 86 1.96 12.21 4.15
CA PRO A 86 2.26 12.30 5.57
C PRO A 86 1.48 11.23 6.33
N ASN A 87 2.11 10.68 7.37
CA ASN A 87 1.42 9.73 8.26
C ASN A 87 0.21 10.43 8.88
N MET A 88 -0.96 9.83 8.76
CA MET A 88 -2.15 10.28 9.45
C MET A 88 -2.09 9.83 10.90
N ARG A 89 -2.21 10.78 11.82
CA ARG A 89 -2.22 10.52 13.25
C ARG A 89 -3.60 10.92 13.76
N LEU A 90 -4.32 9.95 14.29
CA LEU A 90 -5.65 10.13 14.87
C LEU A 90 -5.57 9.79 16.35
N THR A 91 -6.05 10.67 17.22
CA THR A 91 -6.25 10.34 18.63
C THR A 91 -7.61 9.66 18.85
N ASP A 92 -7.77 8.94 19.96
CA ASP A 92 -9.03 8.27 20.33
C ASP A 92 -10.26 9.19 20.34
N GLU A 93 -10.05 10.46 20.65
CA GLU A 93 -11.08 11.50 20.67
C GLU A 93 -11.54 11.89 19.26
N GLU A 94 -10.61 11.89 18.30
CA GLU A 94 -10.86 12.22 16.90
C GLU A 94 -11.51 11.07 16.12
N ILE A 95 -11.48 9.83 16.65
CA ILE A 95 -12.06 8.65 16.01
C ILE A 95 -13.56 8.59 16.29
N GLU A 96 -14.36 9.01 15.30
CA GLU A 96 -15.82 9.00 15.38
C GLU A 96 -16.37 7.57 15.23
N ARG A 97 -15.89 6.83 14.22
CA ARG A 97 -16.41 5.50 13.88
C ARG A 97 -15.34 4.63 13.24
N ILE A 98 -15.37 3.34 13.56
CA ILE A 98 -14.58 2.30 12.87
C ILE A 98 -15.54 1.34 12.18
N GLN A 99 -15.31 1.05 10.91
CA GLN A 99 -16.09 0.10 10.11
C GLN A 99 -15.17 -0.99 9.59
N GLN A 100 -15.51 -2.25 9.86
CA GLN A 100 -14.81 -3.40 9.29
C GLN A 100 -15.59 -3.93 8.09
N MET A 101 -14.91 -4.03 6.94
CA MET A 101 -15.38 -4.59 5.69
C MET A 101 -14.38 -5.64 5.21
N ASP A 102 -14.62 -6.92 5.49
CA ASP A 102 -13.76 -8.07 5.12
C ASP A 102 -12.24 -7.79 5.25
N ASP A 103 -11.58 -7.38 4.16
CA ASP A 103 -10.14 -7.11 4.07
C ASP A 103 -9.74 -5.64 4.33
N VAL A 104 -10.69 -4.77 4.69
CA VAL A 104 -10.50 -3.33 4.88
C VAL A 104 -11.13 -2.86 6.19
N ILE A 105 -10.40 -2.03 6.93
CA ILE A 105 -10.91 -1.30 8.09
C ILE A 105 -10.98 0.18 7.71
N SER A 106 -12.20 0.71 7.57
CA SER A 106 -12.44 2.14 7.39
C SER A 106 -12.53 2.84 8.75
N ILE A 107 -11.83 3.94 8.91
CA ILE A 107 -11.83 4.78 10.11
C ILE A 107 -12.25 6.17 9.72
N LYS A 108 -13.35 6.63 10.32
CA LYS A 108 -13.88 7.97 10.12
C LYS A 108 -13.51 8.86 11.29
N SER A 109 -12.88 9.99 10.99
CA SER A 109 -12.58 11.06 11.92
C SER A 109 -13.77 12.00 12.06
N ASP A 110 -13.89 12.63 13.23
CA ASP A 110 -14.79 13.74 13.54
C ASP A 110 -14.65 14.95 12.59
N LYS A 111 -13.47 15.12 11.97
CA LYS A 111 -13.20 16.12 10.94
C LYS A 111 -13.78 15.77 9.56
N GLY A 112 -14.41 14.60 9.44
CA GLY A 112 -14.99 14.09 8.19
C GLY A 112 -13.99 13.39 7.26
N GLU A 113 -12.75 13.20 7.71
CA GLU A 113 -11.75 12.40 6.98
C GLU A 113 -12.05 10.91 7.17
N GLU A 114 -12.06 10.13 6.09
CA GLU A 114 -12.28 8.68 6.11
C GLU A 114 -11.06 7.98 5.53
N GLU A 115 -10.48 7.06 6.30
CA GLU A 115 -9.24 6.37 5.95
C GLU A 115 -9.39 4.86 5.98
N ASN A 116 -8.77 4.21 5.01
CA ASN A 116 -8.87 2.77 4.82
C ASN A 116 -7.54 2.07 5.16
N ILE A 117 -7.56 1.22 6.18
CA ILE A 117 -6.49 0.26 6.48
C ILE A 117 -6.79 -1.02 5.71
N TYR A 118 -5.91 -1.39 4.79
CA TYR A 118 -6.03 -2.62 4.01
C TYR A 118 -5.30 -3.75 4.75
N LEU A 119 -6.05 -4.71 5.27
CA LEU A 119 -5.53 -5.87 6.02
C LEU A 119 -4.64 -6.76 5.15
N GLU A 120 -4.87 -6.79 3.85
CA GLU A 120 -4.03 -7.47 2.86
C GLU A 120 -2.55 -7.01 2.87
N ASN A 121 -2.24 -5.81 3.39
CA ASN A 121 -0.87 -5.34 3.55
C ASN A 121 -0.14 -5.93 4.78
N LEU A 122 -0.89 -6.54 5.70
CA LEU A 122 -0.42 -7.20 6.92
C LEU A 122 -0.38 -8.72 6.70
N SER A 123 0.37 -9.44 7.54
CA SER A 123 0.23 -10.90 7.66
C SER A 123 -1.11 -11.22 8.32
N ASP A 124 -1.65 -12.42 8.09
CA ASP A 124 -2.91 -12.85 8.70
C ASP A 124 -2.87 -12.79 10.24
N GLU A 125 -1.71 -13.09 10.83
CA GLU A 125 -1.46 -13.00 12.28
C GLU A 125 -1.49 -11.54 12.78
N ASP A 126 -0.81 -10.63 12.08
CA ASP A 126 -0.78 -9.21 12.42
C ASP A 126 -2.15 -8.56 12.20
N ALA A 127 -2.86 -8.94 11.15
CA ALA A 127 -4.21 -8.48 10.83
C ALA A 127 -5.20 -8.91 11.92
N ALA A 128 -5.16 -10.17 12.35
CA ALA A 128 -5.99 -10.67 13.44
C ALA A 128 -5.68 -9.95 14.77
N SER A 129 -4.39 -9.75 15.08
CA SER A 129 -3.97 -9.03 16.28
C SER A 129 -4.41 -7.57 16.27
N LEU A 130 -4.27 -6.87 15.14
CA LEU A 130 -4.74 -5.49 14.98
C LEU A 130 -6.27 -5.42 15.18
N LEU A 131 -6.99 -6.38 14.62
CA LEU A 131 -8.45 -6.45 14.75
C LEU A 131 -8.89 -6.59 16.21
N ASP A 132 -8.22 -7.47 16.95
CA ASP A 132 -8.50 -7.69 18.37
C ASP A 132 -8.14 -6.46 19.21
N GLU A 133 -7.03 -5.77 18.92
CA GLU A 133 -6.64 -4.52 19.59
C GLU A 133 -7.70 -3.43 19.33
N LEU A 134 -8.16 -3.26 18.08
CA LEU A 134 -9.20 -2.30 17.72
C LEU A 134 -10.57 -2.65 18.33
N LYS A 135 -10.94 -3.93 18.41
CA LYS A 135 -12.17 -4.38 19.09
C LYS A 135 -12.10 -4.12 20.59
N GLN A 136 -10.94 -4.35 21.21
CA GLN A 136 -10.76 -4.14 22.64
C GLN A 136 -10.86 -2.64 22.99
N GLN A 137 -10.27 -1.77 22.17
CA GLN A 137 -10.19 -0.34 22.44
C GLN A 137 -11.43 0.44 21.96
N TYR A 138 -12.01 0.06 20.82
CA TYR A 138 -13.11 0.78 20.15
C TYR A 138 -14.35 -0.07 19.90
N GLY A 139 -14.52 -1.21 20.58
CA GLY A 139 -15.64 -2.15 20.34
C GLY A 139 -17.03 -1.51 20.37
N HIS A 140 -17.23 -0.44 21.14
CA HIS A 140 -18.50 0.31 21.16
C HIS A 140 -18.73 1.21 19.93
N ARG A 141 -17.67 1.57 19.19
CA ARG A 141 -17.68 2.41 17.98
C ARG A 141 -17.44 1.61 16.70
N MET A 142 -17.13 0.31 16.82
CA MET A 142 -16.84 -0.58 15.71
C MET A 142 -18.13 -1.19 15.15
N ASN A 143 -18.36 -1.01 13.85
CA ASN A 143 -19.45 -1.68 13.14
C ASN A 143 -18.87 -2.72 12.18
N THR A 144 -19.31 -3.97 12.32
CA THR A 144 -19.03 -5.03 11.36
C THR A 144 -20.13 -5.03 10.32
N SER A 145 -19.86 -4.48 9.13
CA SER A 145 -20.75 -4.69 7.99
C SER A 145 -20.43 -6.05 7.39
N GLY A 146 -20.98 -7.11 7.99
CA GLY A 146 -20.98 -8.42 7.36
C GLY A 146 -21.89 -8.38 6.15
N HIS A 147 -21.33 -8.62 4.96
CA HIS A 147 -22.17 -8.92 3.80
C HIS A 147 -22.77 -10.33 4.00
N PRO A 148 -24.10 -10.50 3.99
CA PRO A 148 -24.67 -11.83 3.94
C PRO A 148 -24.47 -12.41 2.53
N ALA A 149 -23.70 -13.51 2.49
CA ALA A 149 -23.62 -14.56 1.47
C ALA A 149 -23.33 -14.17 0.00
#